data_AF-A0A8C3Q347-F1
#
_entry.id   AF-A0A8C3Q347-F1
#
_cell.length_a   1.000
_cell.length_b   1.000
_cell.length_c   1.000
_cell.angle_alpha   90.00
_cell.angle_beta   90.00
_cell.angle_gamma   90.00
#
_symmetry.space_group_name_H-M   'P 1'
#
loop_
_entity.id
_entity.type
_entity.pdbx_description
1 polymer ?
#
loop_
_entity_poly.entity_id
_entity_poly.type
_entity_poly.pdbx_seq_one_letter_code
_entity_poly.pdbx_strand_id
1 'polypeptide(L)'
;MLKLKKASVTSRFNTSKNSISSGKNKVGKAEKLRLQKEEEERRLKEEEEARLQAEQEEAARLEKEKIERAHMEKLEAKDQERREVELAELNSLEEKFVCAQRWKTEYRAYTKWEHYIACDGSPDPTVLQEINTFMNLWREDQNKDIQSVMEKGEQVLNLIEKLQFLLLDTPPSEITEKETAQYQETILELEDLLHQKYNEATEQLLKSAIMYEDSDTGNMQAVIKDKNVTFCIWANLKKKARFKNHVFCDTHHGFDLPKSLAVSSIAVRILHTHYDHISPLWLQCHRVPRLEVLDSEELTQHSQDNAGEPEEQKEAREEPKVTTEEEMLPVERNSAISFRRNTNSITDINEVTEEETEKKSESFDIPPEGTVFLFATL
;
A
#
# COMPACT_ATOMS: atom_id res chain seq x y z
N MET A 1 31.34 -17.23 30.13
CA MET A 1 32.25 -17.63 31.23
C MET A 1 32.58 -19.12 31.12
N LEU A 2 33.77 -19.50 30.65
CA LEU A 2 34.26 -20.89 30.75
C LEU A 2 35.38 -20.96 31.79
N LYS A 3 35.20 -21.78 32.84
CA LYS A 3 36.17 -21.91 33.95
C LYS A 3 37.21 -22.99 33.63
N LEU A 4 38.40 -22.60 33.14
CA LEU A 4 39.54 -23.51 33.14
C LEU A 4 40.04 -23.76 34.58
N LYS A 5 40.12 -25.03 34.98
CA LYS A 5 40.66 -25.45 36.27
C LYS A 5 42.18 -25.27 36.29
N LYS A 6 42.69 -24.43 37.20
CA LYS A 6 44.12 -24.46 37.57
C LYS A 6 44.40 -25.76 38.33
N ALA A 7 45.27 -26.61 37.79
CA ALA A 7 45.83 -27.74 38.53
C ALA A 7 47.12 -27.29 39.23
N SER A 8 47.10 -27.17 40.56
CA SER A 8 48.31 -26.98 41.36
C SER A 8 48.91 -28.34 41.73
N VAL A 9 50.13 -28.62 41.28
CA VAL A 9 50.94 -29.73 41.81
C VAL A 9 52.02 -29.15 42.71
N THR A 10 51.72 -29.15 44.00
CA THR A 10 52.68 -28.83 45.06
C THR A 10 53.44 -30.10 45.42
N SER A 11 54.77 -30.10 45.30
CA SER A 11 55.62 -31.14 45.90
C SER A 11 56.53 -30.51 46.95
N ARG A 12 56.42 -30.95 48.20
CA ARG A 12 57.26 -30.51 49.31
C ARG A 12 58.30 -31.58 49.63
N PHE A 13 59.53 -31.11 49.86
CA PHE A 13 60.54 -31.67 50.76
C PHE A 13 60.67 -33.19 50.91
N ASN A 14 61.88 -33.70 50.64
CA ASN A 14 62.56 -34.44 51.69
C ASN A 14 64.09 -34.27 51.63
N THR A 15 64.62 -33.54 52.61
CA THR A 15 66.04 -33.57 52.95
C THR A 15 66.36 -34.85 53.71
N SER A 16 67.32 -35.65 53.25
CA SER A 16 68.00 -36.63 54.10
C SER A 16 69.49 -36.63 53.83
N LYS A 17 70.26 -36.31 54.86
CA LYS A 17 71.72 -36.48 54.88
C LYS A 17 72.02 -37.92 55.25
N ASN A 18 72.93 -38.57 54.53
CA ASN A 18 73.75 -39.63 55.11
C ASN A 18 75.14 -39.63 54.46
N SER A 19 76.16 -39.30 55.27
CA SER A 19 77.52 -39.81 55.12
C SER A 19 77.50 -41.31 55.53
N ILE A 20 78.38 -42.20 55.05
CA ILE A 20 79.81 -42.26 55.37
C ILE A 20 80.57 -43.21 54.41
N SER A 21 81.81 -42.84 54.11
CA SER A 21 83.00 -43.63 53.68
C SER A 21 82.96 -44.69 52.54
N SER A 22 83.77 -44.38 51.52
CA SER A 22 84.82 -45.25 50.93
C SER A 22 84.46 -46.61 50.31
N GLY A 23 84.24 -46.60 48.99
CA GLY A 23 84.51 -47.73 48.09
C GLY A 23 85.26 -47.25 46.84
N LYS A 24 86.60 -47.34 46.83
CA LYS A 24 87.43 -46.94 45.67
C LYS A 24 87.37 -48.00 44.57
N ASN A 25 86.38 -47.92 43.68
CA ASN A 25 86.50 -48.45 42.33
C ASN A 25 86.67 -47.28 41.36
N LYS A 26 87.80 -47.26 40.63
CA LYS A 26 88.15 -46.21 39.67
C LYS A 26 87.26 -46.30 38.41
N VAL A 27 86.06 -45.74 38.49
CA VAL A 27 85.38 -45.22 37.30
C VAL A 27 86.28 -44.11 36.73
N GLY A 28 86.67 -44.22 35.47
CA GLY A 28 87.74 -43.41 34.90
C GLY A 28 87.41 -41.92 34.90
N LYS A 29 88.43 -41.06 35.06
CA LYS A 29 88.29 -39.60 34.91
C LYS A 29 87.70 -39.18 33.55
N ALA A 30 87.82 -40.06 32.55
CA ALA A 30 87.22 -39.94 31.22
C ALA A 30 85.70 -40.20 31.18
N GLU A 31 85.15 -41.08 32.02
CA GLU A 31 83.75 -41.51 31.94
C GLU A 31 82.80 -40.47 32.56
N LYS A 32 83.19 -39.89 33.70
CA LYS A 32 82.47 -38.76 34.30
C LYS A 32 82.51 -37.49 33.43
N LEU A 33 83.61 -37.29 32.69
CA LEU A 33 83.74 -36.19 31.72
C LEU A 33 82.93 -36.46 30.44
N ARG A 34 82.74 -37.73 30.05
CA ARG A 34 81.82 -38.12 28.97
C ARG A 34 80.37 -37.86 29.36
N LEU A 35 79.92 -38.28 30.55
CA LEU A 35 78.56 -38.00 31.01
C LEU A 35 78.26 -36.49 31.04
N GLN A 36 79.17 -35.66 31.57
CA GLN A 36 78.96 -34.21 31.59
C GLN A 36 78.89 -33.60 30.19
N LYS A 37 79.74 -34.03 29.25
CA LYS A 37 79.65 -33.61 27.85
C LYS A 37 78.36 -34.08 27.18
N GLU A 38 77.92 -35.30 27.45
CA GLU A 38 76.70 -35.88 26.91
C GLU A 38 75.43 -35.24 27.50
N GLU A 39 75.49 -34.75 28.74
CA GLU A 39 74.42 -33.99 29.41
C GLU A 39 74.38 -32.52 28.93
N GLU A 40 75.54 -31.89 28.70
CA GLU A 40 75.61 -30.57 28.06
C GLU A 40 75.21 -30.61 26.57
N GLU A 41 75.64 -31.62 25.82
CA GLU A 41 75.24 -31.84 24.42
C GLU A 41 73.74 -32.16 24.30
N ARG A 42 73.18 -32.88 25.28
CA ARG A 42 71.74 -33.12 25.37
C ARG A 42 70.97 -31.85 25.71
N ARG A 43 71.43 -31.05 26.67
CA ARG A 43 70.84 -29.73 26.96
C ARG A 43 70.91 -28.79 25.76
N LEU A 44 72.01 -28.78 25.02
CA LEU A 44 72.15 -27.99 23.80
C LEU A 44 71.17 -28.46 22.72
N LYS A 45 70.99 -29.78 22.55
CA LYS A 45 69.98 -30.35 21.63
C LYS A 45 68.56 -30.05 22.07
N GLU A 46 68.24 -30.16 23.36
CA GLU A 46 66.92 -29.81 23.93
C GLU A 46 66.64 -28.30 23.80
N GLU A 47 67.65 -27.44 23.95
CA GLU A 47 67.53 -25.98 23.77
C GLU A 47 67.40 -25.59 22.29
N GLU A 48 68.13 -26.26 21.38
CA GLU A 48 68.01 -26.08 19.93
C GLU A 48 66.66 -26.60 19.41
N GLU A 49 66.20 -27.76 19.90
CA GLU A 49 64.88 -28.32 19.59
C GLU A 49 63.75 -27.44 20.14
N ALA A 50 63.85 -26.93 21.38
CA ALA A 50 62.88 -25.99 21.94
C ALA A 50 62.83 -24.67 21.17
N ARG A 51 63.99 -24.15 20.71
CA ARG A 51 64.04 -22.97 19.83
C ARG A 51 63.38 -23.24 18.47
N LEU A 52 63.64 -24.39 17.87
CA LEU A 52 63.04 -24.78 16.59
C LEU A 52 61.51 -25.00 16.71
N GLN A 53 61.05 -25.58 17.82
CA GLN A 53 59.62 -25.72 18.12
C GLN A 53 58.94 -24.36 18.34
N ALA A 54 59.58 -23.43 19.07
CA ALA A 54 59.05 -22.09 19.27
C ALA A 54 58.98 -21.29 17.95
N GLU A 55 59.98 -21.42 17.07
CA GLU A 55 59.99 -20.82 15.73
C GLU A 55 58.87 -21.41 14.84
N GLN A 56 58.64 -22.72 14.90
CA GLN A 56 57.54 -23.38 14.19
C GLN A 56 56.16 -22.98 14.74
N GLU A 57 55.99 -22.84 16.06
CA GLU A 57 54.73 -22.39 16.68
C GLU A 57 54.44 -20.92 16.33
N GLU A 58 55.45 -20.05 16.35
CA GLU A 58 55.32 -18.66 15.92
C GLU A 58 54.99 -18.55 14.42
N ALA A 59 55.64 -19.34 13.56
CA ALA A 59 55.32 -19.41 12.15
C ALA A 59 53.88 -19.89 11.91
N ALA A 60 53.43 -20.96 12.59
CA ALA A 60 52.07 -21.47 12.50
C ALA A 60 51.02 -20.47 13.01
N ARG A 61 51.33 -19.71 14.07
CA ARG A 61 50.47 -18.62 14.58
C ARG A 61 50.32 -17.52 13.54
N LEU A 62 51.41 -17.08 12.93
CA LEU A 62 51.42 -16.05 11.87
C LEU A 62 50.72 -16.53 10.59
N GLU A 63 50.83 -17.81 10.23
CA GLU A 63 50.10 -18.40 9.11
C GLU A 63 48.58 -18.43 9.38
N LYS A 64 48.17 -18.87 10.57
CA LYS A 64 46.77 -18.85 11.00
C LYS A 64 46.18 -17.45 10.98
N GLU A 65 46.91 -16.45 11.49
CA GLU A 65 46.50 -15.04 11.46
C GLU A 65 46.33 -14.51 10.02
N LYS A 66 47.23 -14.88 9.09
CA LYS A 66 47.09 -14.54 7.67
C LYS A 66 45.86 -15.18 7.03
N ILE A 67 45.56 -16.45 7.35
CA ILE A 67 44.38 -17.15 6.85
C ILE A 67 43.10 -16.52 7.39
N GLU A 68 43.05 -16.20 8.69
CA GLU A 68 41.91 -15.52 9.31
C GLU A 68 41.69 -14.12 8.73
N ARG A 69 42.75 -13.34 8.53
CA ARG A 69 42.68 -12.02 7.87
C ARG A 69 42.17 -12.13 6.43
N ALA A 70 42.75 -13.02 5.61
CA ALA A 70 42.31 -13.22 4.23
C ALA A 70 40.85 -13.74 4.13
N HIS A 71 40.39 -14.52 5.12
CA HIS A 71 38.99 -14.94 5.21
C HIS A 71 38.06 -13.75 5.54
N MET A 72 38.47 -12.87 6.46
CA MET A 72 37.72 -11.66 6.79
C MET A 72 37.65 -10.69 5.60
N GLU A 73 38.78 -10.41 4.95
CA GLU A 73 38.84 -9.58 3.73
C GLU A 73 37.93 -10.13 2.62
N LYS A 74 37.89 -11.45 2.45
CA LYS A 74 37.00 -12.11 1.47
C LYS A 74 35.51 -12.02 1.84
N LEU A 75 35.18 -11.99 3.13
CA LEU A 75 33.81 -11.82 3.60
C LEU A 75 33.36 -10.37 3.46
N GLU A 76 34.24 -9.43 3.80
CA GLU A 76 34.02 -7.98 3.65
C GLU A 76 33.86 -7.58 2.19
N ALA A 77 34.70 -8.09 1.28
CA ALA A 77 34.56 -7.85 -0.16
C ALA A 77 33.21 -8.33 -0.72
N LYS A 78 32.71 -9.49 -0.27
CA LYS A 78 31.38 -9.99 -0.65
C LYS A 78 30.23 -9.17 -0.08
N ASP A 79 30.40 -8.66 1.14
CA ASP A 79 29.37 -7.83 1.75
C ASP A 79 29.34 -6.43 1.12
N GLN A 80 30.51 -5.91 0.73
CA GLN A 80 30.62 -4.68 -0.04
C GLN A 80 29.99 -4.80 -1.43
N GLU A 81 30.28 -5.87 -2.18
CA GLU A 81 29.63 -6.18 -3.47
C GLU A 81 28.10 -6.22 -3.35
N ARG A 82 27.58 -6.87 -2.29
CA ARG A 82 26.13 -6.90 -1.99
C ARG A 82 25.57 -5.50 -1.72
N ARG A 83 26.22 -4.73 -0.84
CA ARG A 83 25.79 -3.35 -0.50
C ARG A 83 25.80 -2.43 -1.72
N GLU A 84 26.74 -2.59 -2.64
CA GLU A 84 26.79 -1.81 -3.88
C GLU A 84 25.61 -2.12 -4.81
N VAL A 85 25.19 -3.39 -4.90
CA VAL A 85 23.97 -3.78 -5.63
C VAL A 85 22.72 -3.25 -4.94
N GLU A 86 22.57 -3.46 -3.62
CA GLU A 86 21.43 -2.99 -2.83
C GLU A 86 21.29 -1.46 -2.91
N LEU A 87 22.39 -0.72 -2.84
CA LEU A 87 22.41 0.75 -2.97
C LEU A 87 22.08 1.21 -4.39
N ALA A 88 22.51 0.49 -5.43
CA ALA A 88 22.10 0.79 -6.81
C ALA A 88 20.60 0.54 -7.04
N GLU A 89 20.04 -0.53 -6.46
CA GLU A 89 18.60 -0.80 -6.50
C GLU A 89 17.79 0.27 -5.75
N LEU A 90 18.24 0.68 -4.56
CA LEU A 90 17.61 1.75 -3.77
C LEU A 90 17.63 3.09 -4.52
N ASN A 91 18.77 3.50 -5.08
CA ASN A 91 18.87 4.72 -5.89
C ASN A 91 17.92 4.68 -7.10
N SER A 92 17.81 3.53 -7.77
CA SER A 92 16.87 3.35 -8.88
C SER A 92 15.41 3.43 -8.43
N LEU A 93 15.09 2.97 -7.22
CA LEU A 93 13.74 3.06 -6.65
C LEU A 93 13.40 4.49 -6.21
N GLU A 94 14.36 5.22 -5.64
CA GLU A 94 14.22 6.64 -5.28
C GLU A 94 13.98 7.50 -6.52
N GLU A 95 14.76 7.32 -7.59
CA GLU A 95 14.54 8.01 -8.87
C GLU A 95 13.14 7.74 -9.44
N LYS A 96 12.70 6.48 -9.44
CA LYS A 96 11.35 6.08 -9.86
C LYS A 96 10.26 6.72 -8.99
N PHE A 97 10.46 6.79 -7.67
CA PHE A 97 9.53 7.43 -6.75
C PHE A 97 9.41 8.93 -7.04
N VAL A 98 10.53 9.65 -7.19
CA VAL A 98 10.52 11.08 -7.54
C VAL A 98 9.85 11.32 -8.91
N CYS A 99 10.11 10.45 -9.89
CA CYS A 99 9.46 10.53 -11.20
C CYS A 99 7.94 10.29 -11.11
N ALA A 100 7.51 9.31 -10.31
CA ALA A 100 6.10 9.01 -10.08
C ALA A 100 5.38 10.15 -9.35
N GLN A 101 6.02 10.78 -8.35
CA GLN A 101 5.47 11.95 -7.66
C GLN A 101 5.34 13.15 -8.61
N ARG A 102 6.36 13.43 -9.42
CA ARG A 102 6.25 14.49 -10.44
C ARG A 102 5.11 14.22 -11.41
N TRP A 103 4.99 12.97 -11.89
CA TRP A 103 3.92 12.57 -12.81
C TRP A 103 2.52 12.71 -12.17
N LYS A 104 2.35 12.35 -10.89
CA LYS A 104 1.10 12.61 -10.14
C LYS A 104 0.75 14.09 -10.12
N THR A 105 1.70 14.96 -9.76
CA THR A 105 1.47 16.42 -9.73
C THR A 105 1.14 16.99 -11.11
N GLU A 106 1.86 16.58 -12.15
CA GLU A 106 1.59 16.95 -13.54
C GLU A 106 0.20 16.46 -13.98
N TYR A 107 -0.18 15.23 -13.61
CA TYR A 107 -1.50 14.66 -13.91
C TYR A 107 -2.64 15.41 -13.20
N ARG A 108 -2.50 15.79 -11.93
CA ARG A 108 -3.50 16.64 -11.23
C ARG A 108 -3.66 18.01 -11.88
N ALA A 109 -2.57 18.63 -12.32
CA ALA A 109 -2.62 19.90 -13.04
C ALA A 109 -3.32 19.73 -14.40
N TYR A 110 -3.07 18.62 -15.09
CA TYR A 110 -3.74 18.26 -16.34
C TYR A 110 -5.24 18.01 -16.15
N THR A 111 -5.67 17.20 -15.18
CA THR A 111 -7.10 16.91 -14.97
C THR A 111 -7.89 18.16 -14.57
N LYS A 112 -7.30 19.05 -13.78
CA LYS A 112 -7.88 20.37 -13.47
C LYS A 112 -8.02 21.26 -14.71
N TRP A 113 -7.04 21.24 -15.61
CA TRP A 113 -7.10 21.96 -16.88
C TRP A 113 -8.15 21.38 -17.84
N GLU A 114 -8.23 20.05 -17.98
CA GLU A 114 -9.24 19.39 -18.81
C GLU A 114 -10.66 19.73 -18.33
N HIS A 115 -10.90 19.72 -17.02
CA HIS A 115 -12.19 20.11 -16.45
C HIS A 115 -12.54 21.56 -16.77
N TYR A 116 -11.59 22.49 -16.62
CA TYR A 116 -11.76 23.90 -16.97
C TYR A 116 -12.12 24.11 -18.47
N ILE A 117 -11.55 23.30 -19.36
CA ILE A 117 -11.81 23.38 -20.82
C ILE A 117 -13.09 22.65 -21.24
N ALA A 118 -13.50 21.58 -20.54
CA ALA A 118 -14.67 20.78 -20.90
C ALA A 118 -15.97 21.59 -20.86
N CYS A 119 -16.13 22.48 -19.87
CA CYS A 119 -17.34 23.28 -19.63
C CYS A 119 -18.65 22.45 -19.68
N ASP A 120 -18.60 21.19 -19.24
CA ASP A 120 -19.69 20.21 -19.35
C ASP A 120 -20.80 20.40 -18.30
N GLY A 121 -20.59 21.28 -17.33
CA GLY A 121 -21.51 21.52 -16.21
C GLY A 121 -21.44 20.45 -15.11
N SER A 122 -20.46 19.54 -15.16
CA SER A 122 -20.15 18.67 -14.02
C SER A 122 -19.54 19.49 -12.87
N PRO A 123 -19.78 19.12 -11.60
CA PRO A 123 -19.17 19.81 -10.46
C PRO A 123 -17.68 19.46 -10.31
N ASP A 124 -16.85 20.41 -9.88
CA ASP A 124 -15.45 20.14 -9.54
C ASP A 124 -15.39 19.26 -8.27
N PRO A 125 -14.73 18.08 -8.29
CA PRO A 125 -14.62 17.20 -7.11
C PRO A 125 -13.86 17.84 -5.94
N THR A 126 -13.11 18.92 -6.17
CA THR A 126 -12.39 19.68 -5.13
C THR A 126 -13.23 20.81 -4.52
N VAL A 127 -14.43 21.08 -5.05
CA VAL A 127 -15.32 22.17 -4.60
C VAL A 127 -16.64 21.58 -4.08
N LEU A 128 -16.65 21.22 -2.80
CA LEU A 128 -17.81 20.61 -2.13
C LEU A 128 -19.13 21.40 -2.29
N GLN A 129 -19.05 22.72 -2.42
CA GLN A 129 -20.23 23.56 -2.69
C GLN A 129 -20.88 23.23 -4.05
N GLU A 130 -20.11 22.99 -5.10
CA GLU A 130 -20.63 22.65 -6.43
C GLU A 130 -21.29 21.27 -6.42
N ILE A 131 -20.70 20.30 -5.71
CA ILE A 131 -21.27 18.97 -5.51
C ILE A 131 -22.62 19.08 -4.79
N ASN A 132 -22.70 19.87 -3.72
CA ASN A 132 -23.95 20.12 -2.99
C ASN A 132 -25.00 20.82 -3.87
N THR A 133 -24.62 21.79 -4.69
CA THR A 133 -25.53 22.41 -5.67
C THR A 133 -26.03 21.40 -6.70
N PHE A 134 -25.14 20.57 -7.26
CA PHE A 134 -25.50 19.50 -8.18
C PHE A 134 -26.48 18.49 -7.55
N MET A 135 -26.21 18.01 -6.33
CA MET A 135 -27.10 17.09 -5.62
C MET A 135 -28.48 17.70 -5.39
N ASN A 136 -28.56 18.96 -4.96
CA ASN A 136 -29.84 19.64 -4.73
C ASN A 136 -30.63 19.82 -6.04
N LEU A 137 -29.99 20.29 -7.11
CA LEU A 137 -30.60 20.41 -8.43
C LEU A 137 -31.13 19.07 -8.95
N TRP A 138 -30.41 17.96 -8.69
CA TRP A 138 -30.88 16.64 -9.10
C TRP A 138 -31.99 16.08 -8.20
N ARG A 139 -31.97 16.35 -6.89
CA ARG A 139 -33.10 16.04 -5.98
C ARG A 139 -34.38 16.71 -6.46
N GLU A 140 -34.33 18.00 -6.83
CA GLU A 140 -35.45 18.79 -7.35
C GLU A 140 -35.89 18.41 -8.78
N ASP A 141 -35.05 17.70 -9.54
CA ASP A 141 -35.35 17.31 -10.92
C ASP A 141 -36.60 16.43 -11.01
N GLN A 142 -37.54 16.88 -11.85
CA GLN A 142 -38.82 16.21 -12.12
C GLN A 142 -38.73 15.22 -13.28
N ASN A 143 -37.61 15.16 -14.00
CA ASN A 143 -37.41 14.13 -15.01
C ASN A 143 -37.16 12.77 -14.34
N LYS A 144 -38.22 11.95 -14.33
CA LYS A 144 -38.26 10.59 -13.78
C LYS A 144 -38.27 9.52 -14.88
N ASP A 145 -37.87 9.88 -16.09
CA ASP A 145 -37.60 8.89 -17.12
C ASP A 145 -36.35 8.07 -16.73
N ILE A 146 -36.43 6.76 -16.94
CA ILE A 146 -35.41 5.82 -16.50
C ILE A 146 -34.13 5.92 -17.33
N GLN A 147 -34.22 6.22 -18.63
CA GLN A 147 -33.03 6.44 -19.46
C GLN A 147 -32.32 7.73 -19.03
N SER A 148 -33.08 8.80 -18.79
CA SER A 148 -32.55 10.07 -18.26
C SER A 148 -31.87 9.92 -16.89
N VAL A 149 -32.41 9.04 -16.02
CA VAL A 149 -31.79 8.70 -14.73
C VAL A 149 -30.50 7.88 -14.92
N MET A 150 -30.45 6.97 -15.90
CA MET A 150 -29.22 6.21 -16.22
C MET A 150 -28.12 7.13 -16.77
N GLU A 151 -28.46 8.05 -17.68
CA GLU A 151 -27.54 9.04 -18.26
C GLU A 151 -26.95 9.97 -17.18
N LYS A 152 -27.77 10.50 -16.27
CA LYS A 152 -27.27 11.25 -15.10
C LYS A 152 -26.52 10.36 -14.11
N GLY A 153 -26.89 9.10 -14.01
CA GLY A 153 -26.19 8.10 -13.20
C GLY A 153 -24.73 7.92 -13.61
N GLU A 154 -24.40 7.91 -14.91
CA GLU A 154 -23.00 7.89 -15.36
C GLU A 154 -22.22 9.12 -14.88
N GLN A 155 -22.82 10.32 -14.91
CA GLN A 155 -22.18 11.54 -14.40
C GLN A 155 -21.89 11.45 -12.89
N VAL A 156 -22.81 10.88 -12.12
CA VAL A 156 -22.67 10.67 -10.66
C VAL A 156 -21.59 9.64 -10.36
N LEU A 157 -21.54 8.53 -11.10
CA LEU A 157 -20.51 7.51 -10.95
C LEU A 157 -19.11 8.07 -11.29
N ASN A 158 -18.99 8.84 -12.37
CA ASN A 158 -17.74 9.53 -12.72
C ASN A 158 -17.32 10.55 -11.63
N LEU A 159 -18.27 11.21 -10.95
CA LEU A 159 -17.98 12.10 -9.83
C LEU A 159 -17.51 11.32 -8.59
N ILE A 160 -18.15 10.20 -8.26
CA ILE A 160 -17.73 9.31 -7.18
C ILE A 160 -16.31 8.78 -7.44
N GLU A 161 -16.00 8.35 -8.66
CA GLU A 161 -14.64 7.91 -9.05
C GLU A 161 -13.61 9.03 -8.84
N LYS A 162 -13.91 10.26 -9.29
CA LYS A 162 -13.05 11.44 -9.06
C LYS A 162 -12.84 11.72 -7.57
N LEU A 163 -13.87 11.60 -6.73
CA LEU A 163 -13.78 11.78 -5.28
C LEU A 163 -12.97 10.68 -4.59
N GLN A 164 -13.15 9.43 -5.01
CA GLN A 164 -12.33 8.30 -4.53
C GLN A 164 -10.87 8.47 -4.94
N PHE A 165 -10.59 8.91 -6.17
CA PHE A 165 -9.24 9.24 -6.63
C PHE A 165 -8.62 10.39 -5.81
N LEU A 166 -9.37 11.46 -5.54
CA LEU A 166 -8.92 12.56 -4.68
C LEU A 166 -8.51 12.05 -3.29
N LEU A 167 -9.33 11.20 -2.68
CA LEU A 167 -9.06 10.60 -1.37
C LEU A 167 -7.85 9.64 -1.35
N LEU A 168 -7.58 8.94 -2.45
CA LEU A 168 -6.47 7.98 -2.56
C LEU A 168 -5.14 8.62 -2.97
N ASP A 169 -5.18 9.67 -3.79
CA ASP A 169 -3.98 10.29 -4.33
C ASP A 169 -3.46 11.45 -3.47
N THR A 170 -4.35 12.20 -2.81
CA THR A 170 -3.97 13.39 -2.02
C THR A 170 -3.13 13.00 -0.79
N PRO A 171 -1.92 13.59 -0.60
CA PRO A 171 -1.09 13.34 0.57
C PRO A 171 -1.81 13.70 1.88
N PRO A 172 -1.59 12.97 2.98
CA PRO A 172 -2.13 13.32 4.30
C PRO A 172 -1.74 14.71 4.84
N SER A 173 -0.78 15.39 4.21
CA SER A 173 -0.40 16.78 4.51
C SER A 173 -1.26 17.82 3.78
N GLU A 174 -1.97 17.43 2.72
CA GLU A 174 -2.78 18.32 1.88
C GLU A 174 -4.28 18.21 2.18
N ILE A 175 -4.74 17.12 2.82
CA ILE A 175 -6.14 16.89 3.21
C ILE A 175 -6.25 16.60 4.70
N THR A 176 -7.13 17.30 5.40
CA THR A 176 -7.41 17.03 6.81
C THR A 176 -8.28 15.79 7.00
N GLU A 177 -8.22 15.17 8.17
CA GLU A 177 -9.09 14.04 8.53
C GLU A 177 -10.58 14.43 8.51
N LYS A 178 -10.89 15.72 8.74
CA LYS A 178 -12.25 16.26 8.62
C LYS A 178 -12.72 16.32 7.17
N GLU A 179 -11.92 16.87 6.26
CA GLU A 179 -12.25 16.91 4.83
C GLU A 179 -12.35 15.49 4.25
N THR A 180 -11.44 14.61 4.66
CA THR A 180 -11.48 13.17 4.34
C THR A 180 -12.84 12.55 4.70
N ALA A 181 -13.33 12.78 5.93
CA ALA A 181 -14.64 12.31 6.36
C ALA A 181 -15.80 12.95 5.58
N GLN A 182 -15.72 14.25 5.28
CA GLN A 182 -16.75 14.96 4.51
C GLN A 182 -16.88 14.43 3.08
N TYR A 183 -15.78 14.13 2.40
CA TYR A 183 -15.83 13.52 1.06
C TYR A 183 -16.36 12.08 1.10
N GLN A 184 -16.04 11.31 2.14
CA GLN A 184 -16.59 9.97 2.34
C GLN A 184 -18.11 9.99 2.58
N GLU A 185 -18.60 10.93 3.39
CA GLU A 185 -20.04 11.19 3.59
C GLU A 185 -20.72 11.62 2.28
N THR A 186 -20.08 12.53 1.52
CA THR A 186 -20.56 13.00 0.20
C THR A 186 -20.67 11.85 -0.83
N ILE A 187 -19.74 10.90 -0.84
CA ILE A 187 -19.82 9.70 -1.69
C ILE A 187 -21.08 8.88 -1.34
N LEU A 188 -21.34 8.65 -0.06
CA LEU A 188 -22.54 7.92 0.38
C LEU A 188 -23.84 8.67 0.02
N GLU A 189 -23.86 10.00 0.15
CA GLU A 189 -25.02 10.80 -0.25
C GLU A 189 -25.30 10.75 -1.76
N LEU A 190 -24.24 10.72 -2.60
CA LEU A 190 -24.35 10.56 -4.05
C LEU A 190 -24.86 9.15 -4.43
N GLU A 191 -24.37 8.11 -3.75
CA GLU A 191 -24.84 6.73 -3.92
C GLU A 191 -26.32 6.59 -3.54
N ASP A 192 -26.72 7.04 -2.35
CA ASP A 192 -28.12 7.01 -1.90
C ASP A 192 -29.05 7.81 -2.82
N LEU A 193 -28.62 9.00 -3.28
CA LEU A 193 -29.38 9.81 -4.23
C LEU A 193 -29.56 9.08 -5.59
N LEU A 194 -28.53 8.38 -6.08
CA LEU A 194 -28.63 7.55 -7.28
C LEU A 194 -29.65 6.42 -7.10
N HIS A 195 -29.64 5.71 -5.97
CA HIS A 195 -30.65 4.69 -5.66
C HIS A 195 -32.06 5.28 -5.53
N GLN A 196 -32.20 6.43 -4.87
CA GLN A 196 -33.47 7.14 -4.75
C GLN A 196 -34.02 7.48 -6.13
N LYS A 197 -33.19 7.99 -7.05
CA LYS A 197 -33.62 8.34 -8.42
C LYS A 197 -34.00 7.12 -9.26
N TYR A 198 -33.30 5.99 -9.11
CA TYR A 198 -33.75 4.72 -9.69
C TYR A 198 -35.10 4.25 -9.14
N ASN A 199 -35.36 4.46 -7.85
CA ASN A 199 -36.65 4.13 -7.23
C ASN A 199 -37.79 5.06 -7.73
N GLU A 200 -37.55 6.36 -7.84
CA GLU A 200 -38.50 7.34 -8.40
C GLU A 200 -38.85 7.04 -9.86
N ALA A 201 -37.85 6.70 -10.70
CA ALA A 201 -38.09 6.31 -12.09
C ALA A 201 -38.83 4.96 -12.21
N THR A 202 -38.53 4.01 -11.32
CA THR A 202 -39.25 2.73 -11.23
C THR A 202 -40.72 2.96 -10.88
N GLU A 203 -41.02 3.83 -9.90
CA GLU A 203 -42.39 4.20 -9.52
C GLU A 203 -43.13 4.86 -10.69
N GLN A 204 -42.48 5.81 -11.39
CA GLN A 204 -43.07 6.52 -12.52
C GLN A 204 -43.38 5.58 -13.71
N LEU A 205 -42.49 4.65 -14.00
CA LEU A 205 -42.67 3.63 -15.02
C LEU A 205 -43.84 2.69 -14.68
N LEU A 206 -43.95 2.27 -13.41
CA LEU A 206 -45.05 1.41 -12.94
C LEU A 206 -46.42 2.12 -12.93
N LYS A 207 -46.49 3.43 -12.69
CA LYS A 207 -47.75 4.21 -12.84
C LYS A 207 -48.33 4.13 -14.26
N SER A 208 -47.47 3.92 -15.26
CA SER A 208 -47.85 3.80 -16.67
C SER A 208 -47.86 2.35 -17.17
N ALA A 209 -47.73 1.35 -16.29
CA ALA A 209 -47.49 -0.06 -16.67
C ALA A 209 -48.49 -0.65 -17.68
N ILE A 210 -49.77 -0.23 -17.60
CA ILE A 210 -50.83 -0.69 -18.52
C ILE A 210 -50.56 -0.26 -19.98
N MET A 211 -49.88 0.87 -20.19
CA MET A 211 -49.50 1.35 -21.53
C MET A 211 -48.36 0.53 -22.15
N TYR A 212 -47.68 -0.29 -21.33
CA TYR A 212 -46.58 -1.17 -21.70
C TYR A 212 -46.98 -2.66 -21.57
N GLU A 213 -48.27 -2.99 -21.69
CA GLU A 213 -48.73 -4.40 -21.75
C GLU A 213 -48.23 -5.06 -23.04
N ASP A 214 -47.40 -6.10 -22.88
CA ASP A 214 -46.93 -6.98 -23.93
C ASP A 214 -48.09 -7.86 -24.44
N SER A 215 -48.35 -7.83 -25.76
CA SER A 215 -49.52 -8.48 -26.38
C SER A 215 -49.58 -9.99 -26.19
N ASP A 216 -48.42 -10.63 -26.05
CA ASP A 216 -48.28 -12.08 -26.11
C ASP A 216 -48.39 -12.69 -24.70
N THR A 217 -47.79 -12.02 -23.72
CA THR A 217 -47.82 -12.43 -22.31
C THR A 217 -49.01 -11.85 -21.54
N GLY A 218 -49.47 -10.64 -21.91
CA GLY A 218 -50.44 -9.83 -21.18
C GLY A 218 -49.90 -9.19 -19.90
N ASN A 219 -48.57 -9.04 -19.80
CA ASN A 219 -47.88 -8.45 -18.65
C ASN A 219 -47.00 -7.27 -19.12
N MET A 220 -46.52 -6.44 -18.21
CA MET A 220 -45.52 -5.45 -18.57
C MET A 220 -44.12 -6.08 -18.54
N GLN A 221 -43.28 -5.73 -19.52
CA GLN A 221 -41.83 -5.92 -19.46
C GLN A 221 -41.09 -4.71 -20.06
N ALA A 222 -39.95 -4.34 -19.50
CA ALA A 222 -38.99 -3.42 -20.12
C ALA A 222 -37.56 -3.81 -19.74
N VAL A 223 -36.65 -3.65 -20.69
CA VAL A 223 -35.20 -3.91 -20.57
C VAL A 223 -34.47 -2.71 -21.15
N ILE A 224 -33.63 -2.08 -20.35
CA ILE A 224 -32.86 -0.89 -20.73
C ILE A 224 -31.42 -1.13 -20.28
N LYS A 225 -30.47 -0.88 -21.18
CA LYS A 225 -29.05 -1.18 -20.98
C LYS A 225 -28.22 0.06 -21.23
N ASP A 226 -27.29 0.27 -20.32
CA ASP A 226 -26.18 1.21 -20.43
C ASP A 226 -24.87 0.47 -20.12
N LYS A 227 -23.73 1.12 -20.39
CA LYS A 227 -22.38 0.74 -19.97
C LYS A 227 -22.31 0.31 -18.50
N ASN A 228 -22.95 1.04 -17.59
CA ASN A 228 -22.79 0.83 -16.14
C ASN A 228 -23.92 -0.01 -15.51
N VAL A 229 -25.10 -0.07 -16.15
CA VAL A 229 -26.32 -0.65 -15.57
C VAL A 229 -27.16 -1.38 -16.63
N THR A 230 -27.63 -2.58 -16.29
CA THR A 230 -28.76 -3.24 -16.97
C THR A 230 -29.98 -3.19 -16.06
N PHE A 231 -30.98 -2.41 -16.46
CA PHE A 231 -32.27 -2.27 -15.79
C PHE A 231 -33.30 -3.19 -16.45
N CYS A 232 -33.86 -4.12 -15.71
CA CYS A 232 -34.98 -4.95 -16.15
C CYS A 232 -36.17 -4.79 -15.19
N ILE A 233 -37.38 -4.64 -15.71
CA ILE A 233 -38.61 -4.60 -14.90
C ILE A 233 -39.74 -5.39 -15.56
N TRP A 234 -40.46 -6.15 -14.74
CA TRP A 234 -41.64 -6.90 -15.13
C TRP A 234 -42.79 -6.62 -14.16
N ALA A 235 -44.03 -6.49 -14.65
CA ALA A 235 -45.21 -6.34 -13.78
C ALA A 235 -46.35 -7.29 -14.15
N ASN A 236 -46.93 -7.92 -13.11
CA ASN A 236 -47.98 -8.94 -13.22
C ASN A 236 -49.36 -8.31 -13.45
N LEU A 237 -49.63 -7.88 -14.69
CA LEU A 237 -50.94 -7.36 -15.07
C LEU A 237 -51.97 -8.50 -15.22
N LYS A 238 -51.58 -9.66 -15.77
CA LYS A 238 -52.51 -10.74 -16.11
C LYS A 238 -52.89 -11.69 -14.98
N LYS A 239 -52.07 -11.80 -13.93
CA LYS A 239 -52.33 -12.59 -12.71
C LYS A 239 -52.65 -14.08 -12.98
N LYS A 240 -51.92 -14.69 -13.91
CA LYS A 240 -52.08 -16.09 -14.30
C LYS A 240 -51.62 -17.01 -13.16
N ALA A 241 -52.54 -17.67 -12.45
CA ALA A 241 -52.24 -18.60 -11.33
C ALA A 241 -51.31 -19.80 -11.65
N ARG A 242 -51.03 -20.06 -12.94
CA ARG A 242 -50.07 -21.08 -13.42
C ARG A 242 -48.77 -20.50 -13.99
N PHE A 243 -48.54 -19.19 -13.83
CA PHE A 243 -47.27 -18.57 -14.14
C PHE A 243 -46.15 -19.23 -13.32
N LYS A 244 -44.97 -19.36 -13.91
CA LYS A 244 -43.82 -20.02 -13.27
C LYS A 244 -42.59 -19.12 -13.26
N ASN A 245 -42.21 -18.59 -14.42
CA ASN A 245 -40.96 -17.86 -14.57
C ASN A 245 -41.03 -16.81 -15.69
N HIS A 246 -40.07 -15.89 -15.64
CA HIS A 246 -39.80 -14.92 -16.68
C HIS A 246 -38.29 -14.90 -16.95
N VAL A 247 -37.93 -14.74 -18.22
CA VAL A 247 -36.57 -14.39 -18.65
C VAL A 247 -36.73 -13.17 -19.53
N PHE A 248 -35.97 -12.12 -19.22
CA PHE A 248 -36.02 -10.87 -19.95
C PHE A 248 -35.33 -11.03 -21.30
N CYS A 249 -36.03 -10.73 -22.40
CA CYS A 249 -35.47 -10.77 -23.75
C CYS A 249 -34.14 -10.01 -23.83
N ASP A 250 -33.23 -10.52 -24.65
CA ASP A 250 -31.86 -10.01 -24.84
C ASP A 250 -30.97 -10.01 -23.58
N THR A 251 -31.39 -10.62 -22.47
CA THR A 251 -30.54 -10.81 -21.28
C THR A 251 -30.57 -12.25 -20.78
N HIS A 252 -29.57 -12.62 -19.99
CA HIS A 252 -29.58 -13.88 -19.23
C HIS A 252 -30.22 -13.71 -17.83
N HIS A 253 -30.90 -12.58 -17.59
CA HIS A 253 -31.58 -12.29 -16.33
C HIS A 253 -33.03 -12.77 -16.35
N GLY A 254 -33.48 -13.33 -15.24
CA GLY A 254 -34.83 -13.85 -15.07
C GLY A 254 -35.12 -14.20 -13.63
N PHE A 255 -36.34 -14.67 -13.37
CA PHE A 255 -36.77 -15.09 -12.05
C PHE A 255 -37.84 -16.18 -12.14
N ASP A 256 -37.84 -17.08 -11.15
CA ASP A 256 -38.97 -17.95 -10.85
C ASP A 256 -39.91 -17.23 -9.87
N LEU A 257 -41.21 -17.26 -10.15
CA LEU A 257 -42.23 -16.61 -9.32
C LEU A 257 -43.00 -17.64 -8.47
N PRO A 258 -43.00 -17.50 -7.12
CA PRO A 258 -43.84 -18.30 -6.25
C PRO A 258 -45.32 -18.25 -6.63
N LYS A 259 -45.99 -19.40 -6.64
CA LYS A 259 -47.42 -19.52 -7.00
C LYS A 259 -48.36 -18.62 -6.18
N SER A 260 -47.99 -18.32 -4.94
CA SER A 260 -48.70 -17.38 -4.05
C SER A 260 -48.68 -15.94 -4.56
N LEU A 261 -47.62 -15.53 -5.27
CA LEU A 261 -47.48 -14.19 -5.85
C LEU A 261 -48.01 -14.10 -7.28
N ALA A 262 -48.13 -15.23 -7.99
CA ALA A 262 -48.62 -15.28 -9.37
C ALA A 262 -50.06 -14.74 -9.57
N VAL A 263 -50.86 -14.66 -8.52
CA VAL A 263 -52.21 -14.07 -8.52
C VAL A 263 -52.28 -12.63 -7.98
N SER A 264 -51.16 -12.10 -7.49
CA SER A 264 -51.07 -10.79 -6.82
C SER A 264 -50.67 -9.67 -7.78
N SER A 265 -51.05 -8.42 -7.45
CA SER A 265 -50.46 -7.23 -8.07
C SER A 265 -49.00 -7.10 -7.58
N ILE A 266 -48.04 -7.47 -8.41
CA ILE A 266 -46.61 -7.35 -8.07
C ILE A 266 -45.80 -6.89 -9.29
N ALA A 267 -44.64 -6.31 -9.02
CA ALA A 267 -43.59 -6.09 -10.01
C ALA A 267 -42.28 -6.69 -9.49
N VAL A 268 -41.40 -7.06 -10.41
CA VAL A 268 -40.03 -7.51 -10.14
C VAL A 268 -39.09 -6.61 -10.92
N ARG A 269 -38.19 -5.92 -10.21
CA ARG A 269 -37.09 -5.15 -10.79
C ARG A 269 -35.78 -5.90 -10.55
N ILE A 270 -34.98 -6.04 -11.59
CA ILE A 270 -33.58 -6.47 -11.52
C ILE A 270 -32.73 -5.27 -11.95
N LEU A 271 -31.84 -4.83 -11.06
CA LEU A 271 -30.87 -3.76 -11.33
C LEU A 271 -29.48 -4.39 -11.26
N HIS A 272 -28.90 -4.71 -12.42
CA HIS A 272 -27.57 -5.30 -12.51
C HIS A 272 -26.55 -4.17 -12.76
N THR A 273 -25.68 -3.91 -11.79
CA THR A 273 -24.67 -2.84 -11.85
C THR A 273 -23.29 -3.40 -12.14
N HIS A 274 -22.47 -2.67 -12.89
CA HIS A 274 -21.05 -2.98 -13.12
C HIS A 274 -20.11 -2.25 -12.14
N TYR A 275 -20.68 -1.67 -11.09
CA TYR A 275 -20.01 -0.98 -9.98
C TYR A 275 -20.54 -1.51 -8.65
N ASP A 276 -19.68 -1.52 -7.62
CA ASP A 276 -20.07 -1.82 -6.24
C ASP A 276 -20.59 -0.56 -5.56
N HIS A 277 -21.78 -0.67 -4.99
CA HIS A 277 -22.49 0.37 -4.23
C HIS A 277 -23.05 -0.20 -2.91
N ILE A 278 -22.58 -1.38 -2.52
CA ILE A 278 -22.99 -2.15 -1.34
C ILE A 278 -21.80 -2.28 -0.37
N SER A 279 -20.57 -2.35 -0.88
CA SER A 279 -19.33 -2.43 -0.10
C SER A 279 -18.47 -1.18 -0.31
N PRO A 280 -18.54 -0.15 0.56
CA PRO A 280 -17.72 1.05 0.43
C PRO A 280 -16.22 0.71 0.60
N LEU A 281 -15.47 0.72 -0.49
CA LEU A 281 -14.07 0.28 -0.54
C LEU A 281 -13.17 1.02 0.48
N TRP A 282 -13.46 2.30 0.72
CA TRP A 282 -12.70 3.14 1.66
C TRP A 282 -12.83 2.70 3.13
N LEU A 283 -13.90 1.97 3.52
CA LEU A 283 -14.00 1.38 4.87
C LEU A 283 -12.96 0.28 5.11
N GLN A 284 -12.43 -0.33 4.04
CA GLN A 284 -11.41 -1.38 4.14
C GLN A 284 -9.98 -0.80 4.17
N CYS A 285 -9.74 0.30 3.46
CA CYS A 285 -8.40 0.90 3.31
C CYS A 285 -7.83 1.58 4.58
N HIS A 286 -8.65 1.89 5.59
CA HIS A 286 -8.21 2.53 6.85
C HIS A 286 -7.26 1.67 7.73
N ARG A 287 -6.91 0.45 7.31
CA ARG A 287 -6.13 -0.51 8.10
C ARG A 287 -4.65 -0.62 7.75
N VAL A 288 -4.08 0.28 6.95
CA VAL A 288 -2.62 0.40 6.87
C VAL A 288 -2.14 1.15 8.13
N PRO A 289 -1.38 0.53 9.05
CA PRO A 289 -0.87 1.23 10.21
C PRO A 289 0.04 2.37 9.74
N ARG A 290 -0.19 3.60 10.21
CA ARG A 290 0.78 4.68 10.03
C ARG A 290 2.08 4.20 10.69
N LEU A 291 3.15 4.06 9.91
CA LEU A 291 4.47 3.77 10.46
C LEU A 291 4.94 5.04 11.16
N GLU A 292 4.75 5.08 12.47
CA GLU A 292 5.27 6.14 13.34
C GLU A 292 6.81 6.09 13.27
N VAL A 293 7.39 6.91 12.40
CA VAL A 293 8.82 7.16 12.37
C VAL A 293 9.16 7.90 13.65
N LEU A 294 9.68 7.17 14.64
CA LEU A 294 10.21 7.75 15.86
C LEU A 294 11.49 8.52 15.52
N ASP A 295 11.36 9.84 15.34
CA ASP A 295 12.50 10.74 15.26
C ASP A 295 13.35 10.58 16.53
N SER A 296 14.58 10.10 16.32
CA SER A 296 15.51 9.79 17.40
C SER A 296 16.32 11.02 17.80
N GLU A 297 15.66 12.04 18.35
CA GLU A 297 16.32 13.20 18.97
C GLU A 297 16.73 12.92 20.43
N GLU A 298 17.63 11.95 20.62
CA GLU A 298 18.49 11.88 21.81
C GLU A 298 19.96 11.83 21.36
N LEU A 299 20.63 13.00 21.27
CA LEU A 299 21.90 13.27 22.00
C LEU A 299 22.47 14.69 21.77
N THR A 300 22.00 15.70 22.52
CA THR A 300 22.87 16.82 22.96
C THR A 300 22.34 17.49 24.23
N GLN A 301 22.72 16.98 25.39
CA GLN A 301 22.67 17.73 26.65
C GLN A 301 24.07 17.93 27.25
N HIS A 302 24.25 19.16 27.75
CA HIS A 302 25.39 19.79 28.44
C HIS A 302 26.40 20.52 27.54
N SER A 303 26.59 21.84 27.71
CA SER A 303 26.96 22.45 28.99
C SER A 303 26.47 23.89 29.24
N GLN A 304 25.89 24.10 30.44
CA GLN A 304 25.91 25.30 31.31
C GLN A 304 25.22 26.59 30.78
N ASP A 305 24.13 27.05 31.40
CA ASP A 305 24.07 27.80 32.69
C ASP A 305 24.93 29.09 32.67
N ASN A 306 24.39 30.30 32.91
CA ASN A 306 23.58 30.59 34.10
C ASN A 306 22.84 31.96 34.07
N ALA A 307 21.77 32.03 34.89
CA ALA A 307 21.24 33.20 35.62
C ALA A 307 20.66 34.43 34.89
N GLY A 308 19.40 34.81 35.24
CA GLY A 308 18.91 36.18 34.99
C GLY A 308 17.41 36.50 34.97
N GLU A 309 16.54 35.85 35.74
CA GLU A 309 15.20 36.40 36.09
C GLU A 309 15.30 37.37 37.30
N PRO A 310 14.25 38.15 37.68
CA PRO A 310 12.93 38.39 37.06
C PRO A 310 12.82 39.91 36.69
N GLU A 311 11.71 40.68 36.68
CA GLU A 311 10.28 40.52 37.04
C GLU A 311 9.43 41.62 36.36
N GLU A 312 8.16 41.36 35.99
CA GLU A 312 6.96 42.12 36.44
C GLU A 312 5.68 41.81 35.63
N GLN A 313 4.57 41.70 36.35
CA GLN A 313 3.21 41.49 35.83
C GLN A 313 2.54 42.85 35.50
N LYS A 314 1.60 42.86 34.54
CA LYS A 314 0.24 43.40 34.78
C LYS A 314 -0.78 43.09 33.67
N GLU A 315 -2.03 43.00 34.11
CA GLU A 315 -3.22 42.62 33.33
C GLU A 315 -3.82 43.80 32.52
N ALA A 316 -4.87 43.43 31.76
CA ALA A 316 -6.09 44.20 31.52
C ALA A 316 -6.24 44.97 30.19
N ARG A 317 -6.81 44.26 29.21
CA ARG A 317 -8.16 44.54 28.64
C ARG A 317 -8.48 45.99 28.20
N GLU A 318 -8.67 46.18 26.90
CA GLU A 318 -9.92 46.68 26.30
C GLU A 318 -9.92 46.60 24.75
N GLU A 319 -10.95 45.96 24.18
CA GLU A 319 -11.47 46.22 22.83
C GLU A 319 -12.60 47.28 22.93
N PRO A 320 -13.23 47.81 21.85
CA PRO A 320 -13.00 47.61 20.41
C PRO A 320 -12.93 48.93 19.58
N LYS A 321 -12.67 48.82 18.25
CA LYS A 321 -13.54 49.44 17.22
C LYS A 321 -13.23 49.07 15.77
N VAL A 322 -14.32 49.02 15.00
CA VAL A 322 -14.45 48.77 13.55
C VAL A 322 -14.13 50.02 12.73
N THR A 323 -13.48 49.89 11.55
CA THR A 323 -13.92 50.48 10.26
C THR A 323 -13.08 50.00 9.06
N THR A 324 -13.78 49.40 8.08
CA THR A 324 -13.76 49.72 6.63
C THR A 324 -12.48 49.57 5.80
N GLU A 325 -12.53 48.55 4.91
CA GLU A 325 -12.18 48.54 3.48
C GLU A 325 -10.97 49.36 2.97
N GLU A 326 -10.02 48.68 2.31
CA GLU A 326 -9.70 48.99 0.91
C GLU A 326 -9.15 47.77 0.15
N GLU A 327 -9.44 47.72 -1.14
CA GLU A 327 -9.23 46.58 -2.05
C GLU A 327 -7.92 46.75 -2.84
N MET A 328 -7.04 45.74 -2.88
CA MET A 328 -5.86 45.75 -3.78
C MET A 328 -5.58 44.38 -4.41
N LEU A 329 -5.82 44.31 -5.71
CA LEU A 329 -5.39 43.23 -6.61
C LEU A 329 -3.87 43.29 -6.88
N PRO A 330 -3.18 42.13 -7.05
CA PRO A 330 -1.86 42.10 -7.66
C PRO A 330 -1.88 41.54 -9.10
N VAL A 331 -1.85 42.46 -10.08
CA VAL A 331 -0.93 42.51 -11.23
C VAL A 331 -0.61 41.19 -11.98
N GLU A 332 -1.04 41.15 -13.25
CA GLU A 332 -0.57 40.19 -14.27
C GLU A 332 0.96 40.18 -14.44
N ARG A 333 1.53 38.98 -14.64
CA ARG A 333 2.79 38.84 -15.40
C ARG A 333 2.70 37.72 -16.43
N ASN A 334 2.61 38.13 -17.69
CA ASN A 334 2.69 37.27 -18.84
C ASN A 334 4.05 36.54 -18.92
N SER A 335 4.03 35.27 -19.29
CA SER A 335 5.19 34.56 -19.86
C SER A 335 4.71 33.45 -20.77
N ALA A 336 4.60 33.77 -22.07
CA ALA A 336 4.25 32.81 -23.09
C ALA A 336 5.45 31.89 -23.39
N ILE A 337 5.31 30.59 -23.13
CA ILE A 337 6.27 29.56 -23.57
C ILE A 337 5.62 28.78 -24.72
N SER A 338 6.17 28.93 -25.92
CA SER A 338 5.66 28.26 -27.11
C SER A 338 6.03 26.77 -27.12
N PHE A 339 5.06 25.87 -26.97
CA PHE A 339 5.30 24.43 -27.15
C PHE A 339 5.50 24.09 -28.63
N ARG A 340 6.75 23.79 -29.01
CA ARG A 340 7.10 23.34 -30.36
C ARG A 340 6.90 21.83 -30.44
N ARG A 341 5.72 21.41 -30.91
CA ARG A 341 5.38 19.99 -31.15
C ARG A 341 6.34 19.38 -32.18
N ASN A 342 7.17 18.43 -31.76
CA ASN A 342 8.09 17.71 -32.63
C ASN A 342 7.50 16.32 -32.95
N THR A 343 6.62 16.24 -33.93
CA THR A 343 6.14 14.97 -34.51
C THR A 343 7.12 14.50 -35.58
N ASN A 344 7.78 13.38 -35.37
CA ASN A 344 8.30 12.54 -36.45
C ASN A 344 7.89 11.09 -36.19
N SER A 345 7.40 10.48 -37.26
CA SER A 345 6.90 9.10 -37.34
C SER A 345 7.96 8.05 -37.03
N ILE A 346 7.51 6.86 -36.64
CA ILE A 346 7.78 5.62 -37.38
C ILE A 346 6.61 4.65 -37.14
N THR A 347 5.95 4.25 -38.22
CA THR A 347 5.10 3.05 -38.29
C THR A 347 5.96 1.85 -38.68
N ASP A 348 5.38 0.66 -38.52
CA ASP A 348 5.90 -0.62 -39.02
C ASP A 348 7.09 -1.22 -38.25
N ILE A 349 6.79 -2.27 -37.48
CA ILE A 349 7.13 -3.66 -37.85
C ILE A 349 6.05 -4.57 -37.22
N ASN A 350 5.27 -5.23 -38.08
CA ASN A 350 4.57 -6.47 -37.74
C ASN A 350 5.42 -7.61 -38.32
N GLU A 351 5.99 -8.48 -37.49
CA GLU A 351 6.25 -9.84 -37.95
C GLU A 351 6.18 -10.87 -36.81
N VAL A 352 5.55 -11.97 -37.17
CA VAL A 352 5.09 -13.12 -36.38
C VAL A 352 6.22 -13.85 -35.65
N THR A 353 5.97 -14.26 -34.41
CA THR A 353 6.36 -15.61 -33.96
C THR A 353 5.29 -16.15 -33.00
N GLU A 354 4.69 -17.28 -33.38
CA GLU A 354 3.88 -18.12 -32.50
C GLU A 354 4.82 -18.93 -31.59
N GLU A 355 4.54 -19.01 -30.29
CA GLU A 355 4.95 -20.17 -29.51
C GLU A 355 3.94 -20.43 -28.37
N GLU A 356 3.28 -21.58 -28.42
CA GLU A 356 2.28 -22.01 -27.45
C GLU A 356 2.94 -22.44 -26.13
N THR A 357 2.44 -21.95 -24.99
CA THR A 357 2.54 -22.70 -23.73
C THR A 357 1.21 -22.68 -22.98
N GLU A 358 0.43 -23.74 -23.12
CA GLU A 358 -0.75 -23.98 -22.29
C GLU A 358 -0.34 -24.06 -20.81
N LYS A 359 -0.87 -23.16 -19.97
CA LYS A 359 -0.97 -23.39 -18.53
C LYS A 359 -2.41 -23.24 -18.08
N LYS A 360 -3.06 -24.39 -17.98
CA LYS A 360 -4.41 -24.60 -17.48
C LYS A 360 -4.52 -24.16 -16.01
N SER A 361 -5.07 -22.97 -15.76
CA SER A 361 -5.53 -22.53 -14.45
C SER A 361 -7.02 -22.82 -14.30
N GLU A 362 -7.36 -23.64 -13.31
CA GLU A 362 -8.71 -24.12 -13.03
C GLU A 362 -9.55 -23.01 -12.36
N SER A 363 -10.59 -22.51 -13.05
CA SER A 363 -11.50 -21.49 -12.53
C SER A 363 -12.56 -22.12 -11.62
N PHE A 364 -12.59 -21.71 -10.35
CA PHE A 364 -13.72 -21.96 -9.48
C PHE A 364 -14.81 -20.93 -9.74
N ASP A 365 -15.77 -21.27 -10.61
CA ASP A 365 -16.96 -20.45 -10.85
C ASP A 365 -17.88 -20.47 -9.61
N ILE A 366 -17.85 -19.38 -8.83
CA ILE A 366 -18.89 -19.06 -7.85
C ILE A 366 -19.75 -17.96 -8.48
N PRO A 367 -21.05 -18.21 -8.77
CA PRO A 367 -21.91 -17.19 -9.33
C PRO A 367 -22.17 -16.08 -8.30
N PRO A 368 -22.15 -14.78 -8.67
CA PRO A 368 -22.49 -13.71 -7.75
C PRO A 368 -23.99 -13.78 -7.41
N GLU A 369 -24.30 -13.71 -6.12
CA GLU A 369 -25.69 -13.72 -5.62
C GLU A 369 -26.37 -12.37 -5.95
N GLY A 370 -27.23 -12.38 -6.96
CA GLY A 370 -28.04 -11.21 -7.31
C GLY A 370 -29.14 -10.94 -6.28
N THR A 371 -29.04 -9.82 -5.56
CA THR A 371 -30.05 -9.41 -4.57
C THR A 371 -31.37 -9.00 -5.25
N VAL A 372 -32.43 -9.79 -5.05
CA VAL A 372 -33.78 -9.50 -5.56
C VAL A 372 -34.60 -8.77 -4.49
N PHE A 373 -34.86 -7.48 -4.71
CA PHE A 373 -35.78 -6.70 -3.87
C PHE A 373 -37.24 -6.85 -4.35
N LEU A 374 -38.03 -7.60 -3.59
CA LEU A 374 -39.46 -7.78 -3.79
C LEU A 374 -40.25 -6.70 -3.05
N PHE A 375 -40.72 -5.68 -3.77
CA PHE A 375 -41.65 -4.70 -3.23
C PHE A 375 -43.10 -5.16 -3.43
N ALA A 376 -43.81 -5.36 -2.32
CA ALA A 376 -45.25 -5.58 -2.29
C ALA A 376 -45.92 -4.34 -1.69
N THR A 377 -46.47 -3.47 -2.55
CA THR A 377 -47.39 -2.41 -2.14
C THR A 377 -48.78 -3.00 -1.89
N LEU A 378 -49.38 -2.64 -0.75
CA LEU A 378 -50.79 -2.91 -0.41
C LEU A 378 -51.76 -2.09 -1.26
#